data_AF-K3VIK4-F1
#
_entry.id   AF-K3VIK4-F1
#
_cell.length_a   1.000
_cell.length_b   1.000
_cell.length_c   1.000
_cell.angle_alpha   90.00
_cell.angle_beta   90.00
_cell.angle_gamma   90.00
#
_symmetry.space_group_name_H-M   'P 1'
#
loop_
_entity.id
_entity.type
_entity.pdbx_description
1 polymer ?
#
loop_
_entity_poly.entity_id
_entity_poly.type
_entity_poly.pdbx_seq_one_letter_code
_entity_poly.pdbx_strand_id
1 'polypeptide(L)'
;MSGSKATGALVTLTPPKDDGSAWQLKQVDMDNSLSSEDQANRRAIDWCFGPLWLTGYVDENTLDVGISPVITGINAGNITGNLKDGVAVNVDLTTTKGETRLYLKNGNEVWVGLNLKIIFNGHYERDYKIIQL
;
A
#
# COMPACT_ATOMS: atom_id res chain seq x y z
N MET A 1 -13.37 8.59 18.11
CA MET A 1 -12.47 9.22 17.12
C MET A 1 -13.19 9.25 15.79
N SER A 2 -13.34 10.42 15.15
CA SER A 2 -13.91 10.51 13.80
C SER A 2 -12.82 10.18 12.79
N GLY A 3 -13.04 9.20 11.92
CA GLY A 3 -12.11 8.90 10.83
C GLY A 3 -11.99 10.06 9.85
N SER A 4 -10.81 10.26 9.28
CA SER A 4 -10.62 11.15 8.14
C SER A 4 -11.29 10.56 6.89
N LYS A 5 -11.84 11.41 6.01
CA LYS A 5 -12.30 11.01 4.68
C LYS A 5 -11.17 11.28 3.68
N ALA A 6 -10.87 10.31 2.82
CA ALA A 6 -9.86 10.44 1.78
C ALA A 6 -10.43 9.99 0.41
N THR A 7 -9.97 10.62 -0.66
CA THR A 7 -10.19 10.14 -2.04
C THR A 7 -9.14 9.10 -2.36
N GLY A 8 -9.55 7.85 -2.58
CA GLY A 8 -8.64 6.73 -2.73
C GLY A 8 -8.18 6.43 -4.16
N ALA A 9 -8.83 6.99 -5.19
CA ALA A 9 -8.38 6.83 -6.57
C ALA A 9 -8.63 8.12 -7.36
N LEU A 10 -7.61 8.55 -8.09
CA LEU A 10 -7.72 9.63 -9.06
C LEU A 10 -7.73 9.04 -10.47
N VAL A 11 -8.70 9.45 -11.29
CA VAL A 11 -8.87 8.93 -12.64
C VAL A 11 -9.08 10.08 -13.63
N THR A 12 -8.57 9.91 -14.84
CA THR A 12 -8.85 10.76 -15.99
C THR A 12 -9.82 10.03 -16.90
N LEU A 13 -10.89 10.73 -17.30
CA LEU A 13 -11.87 10.25 -18.28
C LEU A 13 -11.72 11.08 -19.56
N THR A 14 -11.33 10.41 -20.65
CA THR A 14 -11.10 11.05 -21.95
C THR A 14 -12.23 10.67 -22.91
N PRO A 15 -12.89 11.65 -23.56
CA PRO A 15 -13.93 11.36 -24.55
C PRO A 15 -13.36 10.70 -25.81
N PRO A 16 -14.21 10.01 -26.60
CA PRO A 16 -13.80 9.49 -27.91
C PRO A 16 -13.28 10.61 -28.81
N LYS A 17 -12.36 10.27 -29.72
CA LYS A 17 -12.00 11.14 -30.86
C LYS A 17 -12.93 10.81 -32.04
N ASP A 18 -13.25 11.82 -32.84
CA ASP A 18 -14.05 11.71 -34.07
C ASP A 18 -15.41 10.99 -33.88
N ASP A 19 -15.81 10.15 -34.82
CA ASP A 19 -17.05 9.35 -34.87
C ASP A 19 -17.03 8.10 -33.96
N GLY A 20 -16.07 8.01 -33.05
CA GLY A 20 -15.96 6.93 -32.07
C GLY A 20 -16.96 7.04 -30.91
N SER A 21 -17.21 5.91 -30.22
CA SER A 21 -18.12 5.83 -29.06
C SER A 21 -17.44 5.42 -27.75
N ALA A 22 -16.17 5.03 -27.79
CA ALA A 22 -15.45 4.49 -26.64
C ALA A 22 -14.78 5.59 -25.80
N TRP A 23 -15.16 5.68 -24.52
CA TRP A 23 -14.49 6.52 -23.52
C TRP A 23 -13.27 5.81 -22.95
N GLN A 24 -12.21 6.56 -22.66
CA GLN A 24 -11.03 6.01 -22.00
C GLN A 24 -10.99 6.45 -20.54
N LEU A 25 -10.97 5.47 -19.64
CA LEU A 25 -10.75 5.69 -18.22
C LEU A 25 -9.32 5.28 -17.88
N LYS A 26 -8.52 6.20 -17.35
CA LYS A 26 -7.14 5.94 -16.92
C LYS A 26 -7.00 6.31 -15.45
N GLN A 27 -6.48 5.40 -14.65
CA GLN A 27 -6.04 5.74 -13.30
C GLN A 27 -4.76 6.57 -13.37
N VAL A 28 -4.75 7.69 -12.65
CA VAL A 28 -3.60 8.58 -12.54
C VAL A 28 -2.73 8.11 -11.38
N ASP A 29 -1.42 8.08 -11.59
CA ASP A 29 -0.46 7.78 -10.53
C ASP A 29 -0.59 8.83 -9.44
N MET A 30 -0.89 8.40 -8.21
CA MET A 30 -0.85 9.26 -7.05
C MET A 30 0.59 9.28 -6.57
N ASP A 31 1.20 10.47 -6.52
CA ASP A 31 2.51 10.64 -5.93
C ASP A 31 2.41 10.33 -4.44
N ASN A 32 2.83 9.12 -4.09
CA ASN A 32 2.79 8.57 -2.74
C ASN A 32 4.18 8.54 -2.10
N SER A 33 5.08 9.39 -2.57
CA SER A 33 6.42 9.48 -2.00
C SER A 33 6.34 10.07 -0.59
N LEU A 34 6.32 9.19 0.42
CA LEU A 34 6.81 9.55 1.73
C LEU A 34 8.31 9.80 1.57
N SER A 35 8.73 11.06 1.59
CA SER A 35 10.14 11.40 1.33
C SER A 35 11.04 10.64 2.30
N SER A 36 11.96 9.86 1.72
CA SER A 36 13.07 9.23 2.43
C SER A 36 14.30 10.15 2.46
N GLU A 37 14.24 11.29 1.77
CA GLU A 37 15.42 12.10 1.40
C GLU A 37 16.17 12.74 2.58
N ASP A 38 15.56 12.79 3.78
CA ASP A 38 16.13 13.57 4.90
C ASP A 38 16.72 12.73 6.05
N GLN A 39 16.79 11.40 5.99
CA GLN A 39 17.29 10.60 7.12
C GLN A 39 18.16 9.41 6.70
N ALA A 40 19.45 9.48 7.04
CA ALA A 40 20.49 8.49 6.68
C ALA A 40 20.20 7.04 7.13
N ASN A 41 19.30 6.83 8.08
CA ASN A 41 18.97 5.51 8.64
C ASN A 41 17.65 4.94 8.07
N ARG A 42 17.03 5.61 7.10
CA ARG A 42 15.79 5.13 6.49
C ARG A 42 16.10 4.26 5.28
N ARG A 43 15.58 3.05 5.31
CA ARG A 43 15.56 2.16 4.14
C ARG A 43 14.21 2.21 3.45
N ALA A 44 14.24 2.47 2.15
CA ALA A 44 13.04 2.55 1.34
C ALA A 44 12.33 1.19 1.25
N ILE A 45 11.00 1.24 1.30
CA ILE A 45 10.10 0.16 0.94
C ILE A 45 9.51 0.54 -0.42
N ASP A 46 9.71 -0.32 -1.41
CA ASP A 46 8.95 -0.30 -2.66
C ASP A 46 8.73 -1.77 -3.05
N TRP A 47 7.54 -2.27 -2.73
CA TRP A 47 7.20 -3.67 -2.90
C TRP A 47 5.79 -3.84 -3.43
N CYS A 48 5.65 -4.64 -4.49
CA CYS A 48 4.36 -4.88 -5.13
C CYS A 48 4.16 -6.39 -5.37
N PHE A 49 3.02 -6.91 -4.93
CA PHE A 49 2.57 -8.26 -5.26
C PHE A 49 1.05 -8.36 -5.17
N GLY A 50 0.43 -8.91 -6.22
CA GLY A 50 -1.01 -9.12 -6.27
C GLY A 50 -1.79 -7.81 -6.08
N PRO A 51 -2.73 -7.72 -5.13
CA PRO A 51 -3.54 -6.52 -4.93
C PRO A 51 -2.83 -5.40 -4.18
N LEU A 52 -1.63 -5.63 -3.63
CA LEU A 52 -0.95 -4.67 -2.77
C LEU A 52 0.28 -4.11 -3.48
N TRP A 53 0.34 -2.79 -3.55
CA TRP A 53 1.58 -2.05 -3.72
C TRP A 53 1.84 -1.24 -2.46
N LEU A 54 3.02 -1.41 -1.88
CA LEU A 54 3.44 -0.80 -0.65
C LEU A 54 4.70 0.02 -0.90
N THR A 55 4.60 1.34 -0.76
CA THR A 55 5.74 2.25 -0.78
C THR A 55 5.95 2.86 0.62
N GLY A 56 7.16 3.31 0.94
CA GLY A 56 7.43 3.92 2.23
C GLY A 56 8.88 3.77 2.68
N TYR A 57 9.08 3.68 3.99
CA TYR A 57 10.38 3.44 4.61
C TYR A 57 10.28 2.73 5.96
N VAL A 58 11.42 2.21 6.39
CA VAL A 58 11.71 1.78 7.77
C VAL A 58 12.96 2.50 8.28
N ASP A 59 12.92 3.05 9.49
CA ASP A 59 14.11 3.55 10.19
C ASP A 59 14.82 2.37 10.88
N GLU A 60 16.06 2.09 10.51
CA GLU A 60 16.81 0.93 10.99
C GLU A 60 17.17 1.00 12.48
N ASN A 61 17.21 2.20 13.07
CA ASN A 61 17.57 2.39 14.48
C ASN A 61 16.33 2.33 15.40
N THR A 62 15.24 2.96 14.99
CA THR A 62 14.02 3.03 15.82
C THR A 62 13.00 1.95 15.50
N LEU A 63 13.08 1.37 14.29
CA LEU A 63 12.07 0.51 13.68
C LEU A 63 10.74 1.21 13.39
N ASP A 64 10.73 2.54 13.37
CA ASP A 64 9.58 3.32 12.92
C ASP A 64 9.41 3.16 11.42
N VAL A 65 8.16 3.15 10.97
CA VAL A 65 7.79 3.03 9.57
C VAL A 65 6.80 4.10 9.18
N GLY A 66 6.92 4.54 7.93
CA GLY A 66 5.88 5.26 7.23
C GLY A 66 5.60 4.53 5.92
N ILE A 67 4.35 4.14 5.69
CA ILE A 67 3.93 3.43 4.48
C ILE A 67 2.75 4.13 3.81
N SER A 68 2.63 3.96 2.49
CA SER A 68 1.51 4.44 1.68
C SER A 68 0.96 3.26 0.84
N PRO A 69 0.09 2.42 1.42
CA PRO A 69 -0.41 1.25 0.72
C PRO A 69 -1.47 1.61 -0.32
N VAL A 70 -1.31 1.05 -1.52
CA VAL A 70 -2.30 1.01 -2.58
C VAL A 70 -2.86 -0.41 -2.67
N ILE A 71 -4.16 -0.55 -2.39
CA ILE A 71 -4.85 -1.84 -2.31
C ILE A 71 -5.91 -1.89 -3.40
N THR A 72 -5.72 -2.77 -4.39
CA THR A 72 -6.58 -2.87 -5.59
C THR A 72 -6.80 -1.51 -6.27
N GLY A 73 -5.71 -0.74 -6.41
CA GLY A 73 -5.74 0.61 -7.01
C GLY A 73 -6.26 1.70 -6.08
N ILE A 74 -6.68 1.39 -4.86
CA ILE A 74 -7.17 2.38 -3.88
C ILE A 74 -6.04 2.72 -2.91
N ASN A 75 -5.62 3.96 -2.91
CA ASN A 75 -4.67 4.54 -1.96
C ASN A 75 -5.32 4.71 -0.59
N ALA A 76 -4.74 4.09 0.44
CA ALA A 76 -5.20 4.18 1.82
C ALA A 76 -4.67 5.41 2.58
N GLY A 77 -3.82 6.21 1.94
CA GLY A 77 -3.10 7.32 2.54
C GLY A 77 -1.84 6.88 3.31
N ASN A 78 -1.20 7.84 3.96
CA ASN A 78 0.02 7.59 4.71
C ASN A 78 -0.30 7.04 6.11
N ILE A 79 0.35 5.94 6.46
CA ILE A 79 0.20 5.24 7.73
C ILE A 79 1.57 5.17 8.38
N THR A 80 1.67 5.56 9.64
CA THR A 80 2.90 5.44 10.43
C THR A 80 2.72 4.50 11.60
N GLY A 81 3.82 3.91 12.07
CA GLY A 81 3.82 3.01 13.21
C GLY A 81 5.22 2.49 13.51
N ASN A 82 5.32 1.43 14.31
CA ASN A 82 6.59 0.79 14.66
C ASN A 82 6.52 -0.72 14.39
N LEU A 83 7.58 -1.29 13.80
CA LEU A 83 7.59 -2.71 13.41
C LEU A 83 7.59 -3.68 14.60
N LYS A 84 7.96 -3.22 15.81
CA LYS A 84 7.88 -4.03 17.03
C LYS A 84 6.45 -4.43 17.36
N ASP A 85 5.49 -3.55 17.08
CA ASP A 85 4.05 -3.78 17.28
C ASP A 85 3.39 -4.34 16.01
N GLY A 86 4.04 -4.13 14.86
CA GLY A 86 3.48 -4.37 13.55
C GLY A 86 2.50 -3.26 13.13
N VAL A 87 2.37 -3.05 11.83
CA VAL A 87 1.47 -2.05 11.25
C VAL A 87 0.50 -2.76 10.33
N ALA A 88 -0.77 -2.81 10.74
CA ALA A 88 -1.83 -3.51 10.04
C ALA A 88 -2.85 -2.56 9.42
N VAL A 89 -3.34 -2.92 8.24
CA VAL A 89 -4.44 -2.27 7.54
C VAL A 89 -5.58 -3.28 7.41
N ASN A 90 -6.66 -3.05 8.15
CA ASN A 90 -7.91 -3.77 7.96
C ASN A 90 -8.63 -3.19 6.75
N VAL A 91 -8.90 -4.03 5.76
CA VAL A 91 -9.43 -3.66 4.45
C VAL A 91 -10.90 -4.03 4.39
N ASP A 92 -11.75 -3.04 4.15
CA ASP A 92 -13.19 -3.20 3.97
C ASP A 92 -13.68 -2.43 2.74
N LEU A 93 -13.14 -2.76 1.56
CA LEU A 93 -13.47 -2.11 0.28
C LEU A 93 -14.54 -2.90 -0.48
N THR A 94 -15.21 -2.29 -1.45
CA THR A 94 -16.25 -2.97 -2.26
C THR A 94 -15.73 -4.24 -2.93
N THR A 95 -14.49 -4.24 -3.42
CA THR A 95 -13.88 -5.35 -4.16
C THR A 95 -12.94 -6.22 -3.33
N THR A 96 -12.54 -5.75 -2.15
CA THR A 96 -11.41 -6.31 -1.39
C THR A 96 -11.70 -6.27 0.10
N LYS A 97 -11.59 -7.41 0.79
CA LYS A 97 -11.75 -7.53 2.24
C LYS A 97 -10.54 -8.25 2.87
N GLY A 98 -10.22 -7.98 4.13
CA GLY A 98 -9.24 -8.74 4.90
C GLY A 98 -8.25 -7.86 5.66
N GLU A 99 -7.01 -8.33 5.82
CA GLU A 99 -5.93 -7.60 6.49
C GLU A 99 -4.64 -7.71 5.65
N THR A 100 -3.86 -6.63 5.63
CA THR A 100 -2.43 -6.70 5.31
C THR A 100 -1.63 -6.12 6.46
N ARG A 101 -0.47 -6.70 6.77
CA ARG A 101 0.34 -6.31 7.92
C ARG A 101 1.82 -6.27 7.57
N LEU A 102 2.47 -5.15 7.90
CA LEU A 102 3.92 -5.04 7.93
C LEU A 102 4.42 -5.38 9.33
N TYR A 103 5.40 -6.26 9.48
CA TYR A 103 5.87 -6.70 10.79
C TYR A 103 7.34 -7.12 10.79
N LEU A 104 7.97 -7.11 11.97
CA LEU A 104 9.33 -7.62 12.19
C LEU A 104 9.31 -9.13 12.45
N LYS A 105 10.17 -9.87 11.79
CA LYS A 105 10.44 -11.30 12.04
C LYS A 105 11.92 -11.50 12.30
N ASN A 106 12.26 -12.47 13.14
CA ASN A 106 13.65 -12.83 13.46
C ASN A 106 14.52 -11.67 13.99
N GLY A 107 13.90 -10.59 14.49
CA GLY A 107 14.58 -9.43 15.06
C GLY A 107 15.18 -8.45 14.05
N ASN A 108 15.32 -8.82 12.77
CA ASN A 108 15.94 -7.97 11.75
C ASN A 108 15.36 -8.15 10.33
N GLU A 109 14.26 -8.88 10.16
CA GLU A 109 13.62 -9.04 8.86
C GLU A 109 12.30 -8.30 8.83
N VAL A 110 12.08 -7.47 7.81
CA VAL A 110 10.78 -6.86 7.56
C VAL A 110 9.98 -7.75 6.63
N TRP A 111 8.79 -8.11 7.07
CA TRP A 111 7.87 -8.97 6.35
C TRP A 111 6.53 -8.27 6.13
N VAL A 112 5.87 -8.61 5.03
CA VAL A 112 4.48 -8.26 4.75
C VAL A 112 3.65 -9.52 4.70
N GLY A 113 2.61 -9.57 5.54
CA GLY A 113 1.60 -10.62 5.54
C GLY A 113 0.37 -10.15 4.76
N LEU A 114 -0.06 -10.96 3.80
CA LEU A 114 -1.28 -10.75 3.04
C LEU A 114 -2.33 -11.75 3.50
N ASN A 115 -3.51 -11.25 3.84
CA ASN A 115 -4.74 -12.03 3.99
C ASN A 115 -5.89 -11.25 3.35
N LEU A 116 -5.90 -11.19 2.02
CA LEU A 116 -6.80 -10.34 1.23
C LEU A 116 -7.65 -11.15 0.27
N LYS A 117 -8.98 -11.06 0.42
CA LYS A 117 -9.96 -11.67 -0.48
C LYS A 117 -10.46 -10.64 -1.49
N ILE A 118 -10.35 -10.98 -2.77
CA ILE A 118 -10.80 -10.16 -3.91
C ILE A 118 -11.95 -10.86 -4.61
N ILE A 119 -13.03 -10.13 -4.89
CA ILE A 119 -14.24 -10.71 -5.49
C ILE A 119 -14.00 -11.38 -6.86
N PHE A 120 -12.99 -10.95 -7.63
CA PHE A 120 -12.74 -11.41 -9.00
C PHE A 120 -11.44 -12.23 -9.17
N ASN A 121 -10.58 -12.33 -8.14
CA ASN A 121 -9.27 -12.99 -8.27
C ASN A 121 -8.92 -13.94 -7.11
N GLY A 122 -9.91 -14.31 -6.29
CA GLY A 122 -9.72 -15.25 -5.19
C GLY A 122 -9.09 -14.62 -3.96
N HIS A 123 -8.17 -15.34 -3.33
CA HIS A 123 -7.65 -15.02 -1.99
C HIS A 123 -6.12 -15.06 -1.99
N TYR A 124 -5.51 -13.98 -1.51
CA TYR A 124 -4.09 -13.83 -1.29
C TYR A 124 -3.80 -14.03 0.18
N GLU A 125 -3.30 -15.22 0.53
CA GLU A 125 -2.93 -15.60 1.89
C GLU A 125 -1.48 -16.09 1.90
N ARG A 126 -0.54 -15.19 2.23
CA ARG A 126 0.90 -15.50 2.23
C ARG A 126 1.72 -14.38 2.85
N ASP A 127 2.90 -14.75 3.34
CA ASP A 127 3.88 -13.84 3.93
C ASP A 127 5.13 -13.73 3.04
N TYR A 128 5.65 -12.52 2.91
CA TYR A 128 6.83 -12.22 2.09
C TYR A 128 7.84 -11.40 2.88
N LYS A 129 9.10 -11.85 2.88
CA LYS A 129 10.22 -11.01 3.32
C LYS A 129 10.45 -9.93 2.27
N ILE A 130 10.49 -8.68 2.71
CA ILE A 130 10.71 -7.55 1.80
C ILE A 130 12.04 -6.84 2.05
N ILE A 131 12.54 -6.85 3.30
CA ILE A 131 13.81 -6.22 3.68
C ILE A 131 14.54 -7.09 4.72
N GLN A 132 15.87 -7.13 4.62
CA GLN A 132 16.78 -7.62 5.64
C GLN A 132 17.52 -6.43 6.24
N LEU A 133 17.12 -5.97 7.43
CA LEU A 133 17.80 -4.90 8.18
C LEU A 133 19.20 -5.36 8.62
#